data_AF-A0A502LHY6-F1
#
_entry.id   AF-A0A502LHY6-F1
#
_cell.length_a   1.000
_cell.length_b   1.000
_cell.length_c   1.000
_cell.angle_alpha   90.00
_cell.angle_beta   90.00
_cell.angle_gamma   90.00
#
_symmetry.space_group_name_H-M   'P 1'
#
loop_
_entity.id
_entity.type
_entity.pdbx_description
1 polymer ?
#
loop_
_entity_poly.entity_id
_entity_poly.type
_entity_poly.pdbx_seq_one_letter_code
_entity_poly.pdbx_strand_id
1 'polypeptide(L)'
;MTHCQLAMRNLGFECQALTETLSHILSPFTYVDDGQVVGAFIQSLDNNRFLVTDDASALFNMENRGINITRARFQQMQHTLKRQGIQLTDRAEIIAYATEENLAQSVQNVIRGGIIATTMGIDWYKPMPKDKFEQKIIHSLRKADLPYQIQLKQKIEGLSGHEITVPITLIGANDSKIMFTADVKAEGSWLEAYTILGKLADITQYQNGLGLDQKIVVANSDNIQDKLSQLTLLFNNTAQVYPSHLMDKWLPRLQLAA
;
A
#
# COMPACT_ATOMS: atom_id res chain seq x y z
N MET A 1 -24.50 -28.36 5.39
CA MET A 1 -23.33 -28.17 4.51
C MET A 1 -22.74 -26.82 4.84
N THR A 2 -21.42 -26.74 5.03
CA THR A 2 -20.77 -25.44 5.35
C THR A 2 -20.72 -24.57 4.10
N HIS A 3 -20.77 -23.24 4.24
CA HIS A 3 -20.68 -22.27 3.14
C HIS A 3 -19.51 -22.56 2.18
N CYS A 4 -18.41 -23.08 2.71
CA CYS A 4 -17.25 -23.52 1.95
C CYS A 4 -17.53 -24.70 1.00
N GLN A 5 -18.31 -25.72 1.39
CA GLN A 5 -18.47 -26.94 0.59
C GLN A 5 -19.12 -26.69 -0.79
N LEU A 6 -19.96 -25.65 -0.90
CA LEU A 6 -20.65 -25.31 -2.15
C LEU A 6 -19.76 -24.56 -3.14
N ALA A 7 -18.88 -23.67 -2.67
CA ALA A 7 -17.98 -22.87 -3.50
C ALA A 7 -16.72 -23.65 -3.94
N MET A 8 -16.25 -24.60 -3.11
CA MET A 8 -14.96 -25.28 -3.28
C MET A 8 -14.93 -26.32 -4.41
N ARG A 9 -16.06 -26.93 -4.78
CA ARG A 9 -16.06 -28.21 -5.50
C ARG A 9 -15.59 -28.14 -6.96
N ASN A 10 -15.57 -26.96 -7.59
CA ASN A 10 -15.33 -26.83 -9.03
C ASN A 10 -14.31 -25.76 -9.46
N LEU A 11 -13.80 -24.91 -8.55
CA LEU A 11 -13.07 -23.68 -8.93
C LEU A 11 -11.61 -23.61 -8.50
N GLY A 12 -11.12 -24.54 -7.66
CA GLY A 12 -9.76 -24.50 -7.13
C GLY A 12 -9.51 -23.32 -6.17
N PHE A 13 -10.56 -22.80 -5.56
CA PHE A 13 -10.47 -21.73 -4.55
C PHE A 13 -10.19 -22.37 -3.19
N GLU A 14 -9.57 -21.63 -2.29
CA GLU A 14 -9.44 -22.01 -0.88
C GLU A 14 -10.54 -21.31 -0.06
N CYS A 15 -11.10 -21.98 0.94
CA CYS A 15 -12.12 -21.41 1.81
C CYS A 15 -11.75 -21.61 3.27
N GLN A 16 -11.73 -20.50 4.00
CA GLN A 16 -11.50 -20.46 5.43
C GLN A 16 -12.77 -19.95 6.13
N ALA A 17 -13.40 -20.81 6.93
CA ALA A 17 -14.47 -20.37 7.82
C ALA A 17 -13.86 -19.50 8.92
N LEU A 18 -14.34 -18.25 9.04
CA LEU A 18 -13.92 -17.32 10.09
C LEU A 18 -14.87 -17.37 11.27
N THR A 19 -16.16 -17.50 10.99
CA THR A 19 -17.24 -17.73 11.96
C THR A 19 -18.28 -18.68 11.36
N GLU A 20 -19.36 -18.97 12.08
CA GLU A 20 -20.48 -19.77 11.56
C GLU A 20 -21.18 -19.10 10.36
N THR A 21 -21.17 -17.76 10.31
CA THR A 21 -21.88 -16.96 9.31
C THR A 21 -20.95 -16.24 8.34
N LEU A 22 -19.63 -16.31 8.52
CA LEU A 22 -18.64 -15.63 7.68
C LEU A 22 -17.55 -16.60 7.22
N SER A 23 -17.30 -16.63 5.92
CA SER A 23 -16.22 -17.39 5.31
C SER A 23 -15.40 -16.50 4.38
N HIS A 24 -14.08 -16.68 4.36
CA HIS A 24 -13.18 -16.03 3.43
C HIS A 24 -12.79 -17.00 2.31
N ILE A 25 -12.85 -16.53 1.08
CA ILE A 25 -12.54 -17.27 -0.13
C ILE A 25 -11.30 -16.65 -0.77
N LEU A 26 -10.30 -17.48 -1.05
CA LEU A 26 -9.10 -17.11 -1.79
C LEU A 26 -9.17 -17.74 -3.18
N SER A 27 -9.08 -16.91 -4.22
CA SER A 27 -8.99 -17.41 -5.59
C SER A 27 -7.54 -17.74 -5.97
N PRO A 28 -7.28 -18.50 -7.04
CA PRO A 28 -5.93 -18.69 -7.57
C PRO A 28 -5.43 -17.49 -8.38
N PHE A 29 -6.22 -16.39 -8.46
CA PHE A 29 -5.85 -15.19 -9.21
C PHE A 29 -5.25 -14.14 -8.29
N THR A 30 -4.37 -13.32 -8.86
CA THR A 30 -3.76 -12.18 -8.17
C THR A 30 -4.18 -10.85 -8.80
N TYR A 31 -4.06 -9.76 -8.05
CA TYR A 31 -4.26 -8.41 -8.57
C TYR A 31 -3.10 -8.04 -9.50
N VAL A 32 -3.34 -8.12 -10.80
CA VAL A 32 -2.36 -7.81 -11.85
C VAL A 32 -1.04 -8.57 -11.63
N ASP A 33 0.00 -7.93 -11.10
CA ASP A 33 1.38 -8.41 -11.04
C ASP A 33 2.03 -8.31 -9.64
N ASP A 34 1.30 -7.92 -8.60
CA ASP A 34 1.87 -7.73 -7.25
C ASP A 34 1.86 -8.99 -6.37
N GLY A 35 1.27 -10.08 -6.86
CA GLY A 35 1.16 -11.35 -6.14
C GLY A 35 0.10 -11.37 -5.04
N GLN A 36 -0.61 -10.27 -4.77
CA GLN A 36 -1.71 -10.26 -3.80
C GLN A 36 -2.90 -11.01 -4.38
N VAL A 37 -3.39 -12.01 -3.65
CA VAL A 37 -4.51 -12.86 -4.06
C VAL A 37 -5.82 -12.07 -4.08
N VAL A 38 -6.61 -12.28 -5.14
CA VAL A 38 -7.99 -11.80 -5.21
C VAL A 38 -8.86 -12.71 -4.36
N GLY A 39 -9.48 -12.14 -3.33
CA GLY A 39 -10.36 -12.86 -2.39
C GLY A 39 -11.75 -12.25 -2.30
N ALA A 40 -12.65 -12.95 -1.63
CA ALA A 40 -14.00 -12.49 -1.32
C ALA A 40 -14.48 -13.09 0.00
N PHE A 41 -15.33 -12.37 0.71
CA PHE A 41 -16.03 -12.84 1.89
C PHE A 41 -17.45 -13.27 1.51
N ILE A 42 -17.90 -14.38 2.10
CA ILE A 42 -19.28 -14.85 2.06
C ILE A 42 -19.86 -14.67 3.45
N GLN A 43 -20.86 -13.81 3.57
CA GLN A 43 -21.62 -13.59 4.79
C GLN A 43 -23.04 -14.16 4.63
N SER A 44 -23.44 -15.05 5.53
CA SER A 44 -24.81 -15.52 5.67
C SER A 44 -25.65 -14.46 6.37
N LEU A 45 -26.73 -14.01 5.73
CA LEU A 45 -27.62 -12.97 6.27
C LEU A 45 -28.78 -13.60 7.04
N ASP A 46 -29.48 -14.53 6.39
CA ASP A 46 -30.63 -15.29 6.87
C ASP A 46 -30.99 -16.36 5.84
N ASN A 47 -31.97 -17.23 6.15
CA ASN A 47 -32.40 -18.40 5.36
C ASN A 47 -32.20 -18.25 3.84
N ASN A 48 -31.18 -18.93 3.32
CA ASN A 48 -30.85 -19.00 1.89
C ASN A 48 -30.47 -17.65 1.23
N ARG A 49 -29.98 -16.67 2.00
CA ARG A 49 -29.48 -15.39 1.50
C ARG A 49 -28.05 -15.13 1.98
N PHE A 50 -27.21 -14.78 1.02
CA PHE A 50 -25.79 -14.52 1.23
C PHE A 50 -25.42 -13.17 0.64
N LEU A 51 -24.51 -12.47 1.32
CA LEU A 51 -23.75 -11.35 0.77
C LEU A 51 -22.36 -11.87 0.41
N VAL A 52 -21.95 -11.64 -0.84
CA VAL A 52 -20.57 -11.81 -1.27
C VAL A 52 -19.97 -10.42 -1.43
N THR A 53 -18.82 -10.16 -0.81
CA THR A 53 -18.13 -8.85 -0.87
C THR A 53 -16.63 -9.03 -1.00
N ASP A 54 -15.94 -8.12 -1.68
CA ASP A 54 -14.47 -8.04 -1.65
C ASP A 54 -13.95 -7.21 -0.46
N ASP A 55 -14.84 -6.65 0.37
CA ASP A 55 -14.50 -5.75 1.49
C ASP A 55 -13.58 -4.58 1.06
N ALA A 56 -13.85 -4.03 -0.13
CA ALA A 56 -13.07 -2.98 -0.78
C ALA A 56 -11.60 -3.33 -1.08
N SER A 57 -11.23 -4.61 -1.00
CA SER A 57 -9.85 -5.08 -1.20
C SER A 57 -9.29 -4.69 -2.57
N ALA A 58 -10.10 -4.69 -3.63
CA ALA A 58 -9.63 -4.35 -4.98
C ALA A 58 -9.23 -2.86 -5.08
N LEU A 59 -10.06 -1.96 -4.54
CA LEU A 59 -9.77 -0.53 -4.59
C LEU A 59 -8.65 -0.16 -3.62
N PHE A 60 -8.60 -0.80 -2.44
CA PHE A 60 -7.48 -0.65 -1.51
C PHE A 60 -6.15 -1.11 -2.13
N ASN A 61 -6.15 -2.23 -2.87
CA ASN A 61 -5.00 -2.68 -3.64
C ASN A 61 -4.54 -1.63 -4.67
N MET A 62 -5.48 -1.06 -5.43
CA MET A 62 -5.16 -0.02 -6.41
C MET A 62 -4.55 1.21 -5.75
N GLU A 63 -5.14 1.67 -4.65
CA GLU A 63 -4.59 2.79 -3.89
C GLU A 63 -3.19 2.46 -3.40
N ASN A 64 -2.96 1.27 -2.82
CA ASN A 64 -1.64 0.79 -2.37
C ASN A 64 -0.56 0.85 -3.46
N ARG A 65 -0.95 0.76 -4.72
CA ARG A 65 -0.06 0.87 -5.90
C ARG A 65 0.15 2.31 -6.39
N GLY A 66 -0.35 3.30 -5.65
CA GLY A 66 -0.27 4.72 -5.98
C GLY A 66 -1.30 5.18 -7.01
N ILE A 67 -2.33 4.38 -7.30
CA ILE A 67 -3.39 4.78 -8.24
C ILE A 67 -4.37 5.68 -7.51
N ASN A 68 -4.37 6.97 -7.88
CA ASN A 68 -5.34 7.92 -7.34
C ASN A 68 -6.75 7.69 -7.90
N ILE A 69 -7.68 7.17 -7.08
CA ILE A 69 -9.07 6.90 -7.47
C ILE A 69 -9.93 8.17 -7.33
N THR A 70 -9.86 9.06 -8.32
CA THR A 70 -10.73 10.24 -8.38
C THR A 70 -12.21 9.86 -8.54
N ARG A 71 -13.13 10.77 -8.18
CA ARG A 71 -14.59 10.57 -8.37
C ARG A 71 -14.97 10.14 -9.80
N ALA A 72 -14.34 10.72 -10.82
CA ALA A 72 -14.61 10.38 -12.22
C ALA A 72 -14.18 8.93 -12.55
N ARG A 73 -13.01 8.51 -12.06
CA ARG A 73 -12.49 7.13 -12.20
C ARG A 73 -13.38 6.13 -11.46
N PHE A 74 -13.80 6.48 -10.25
CA PHE A 74 -14.73 5.67 -9.47
C PHE A 74 -16.07 5.46 -10.19
N GLN A 75 -16.67 6.54 -10.72
CA GLN A 75 -17.90 6.47 -11.50
C GLN A 75 -17.73 5.65 -12.78
N GLN A 76 -16.57 5.78 -13.46
CA GLN A 76 -16.24 4.96 -14.61
C GLN A 76 -16.18 3.47 -14.23
N MET A 77 -15.55 3.13 -13.10
CA MET A 77 -15.48 1.76 -12.58
C MET A 77 -16.87 1.22 -12.24
N GLN A 78 -17.69 1.99 -11.53
CA GLN A 78 -19.08 1.64 -11.22
C GLN A 78 -19.86 1.34 -12.51
N HIS A 79 -19.71 2.17 -13.55
CA HIS A 79 -20.38 1.94 -14.83
C HIS A 79 -19.90 0.65 -15.53
N THR A 80 -18.58 0.42 -15.57
CA THR A 80 -18.00 -0.79 -16.19
C THR A 80 -18.44 -2.06 -15.47
N LEU A 81 -18.38 -2.08 -14.13
CA LEU A 81 -18.79 -3.24 -13.33
C LEU A 81 -20.29 -3.49 -13.45
N LYS A 82 -21.12 -2.43 -13.43
CA LYS A 82 -22.57 -2.55 -13.60
C LYS A 82 -22.94 -3.19 -14.95
N ARG A 83 -22.23 -2.88 -16.03
CA ARG A 83 -22.44 -3.52 -17.35
C ARG A 83 -22.13 -5.02 -17.34
N GLN A 84 -21.34 -5.50 -16.39
CA GLN A 84 -21.02 -6.91 -16.17
C GLN A 84 -21.91 -7.57 -15.11
N GLY A 85 -22.94 -6.87 -14.62
CA GLY A 85 -23.84 -7.37 -13.57
C GLY A 85 -23.22 -7.35 -12.16
N ILE A 86 -22.16 -6.57 -11.96
CA ILE A 86 -21.43 -6.48 -10.69
C ILE A 86 -21.70 -5.11 -10.06
N GLN A 87 -22.00 -5.08 -8.77
CA GLN A 87 -22.26 -3.83 -8.04
C GLN A 87 -20.99 -3.35 -7.34
N LEU A 88 -20.59 -2.11 -7.59
CA LEU A 88 -19.61 -1.39 -6.78
C LEU A 88 -20.35 -0.33 -5.97
N THR A 89 -20.37 -0.48 -4.64
CA THR A 89 -21.06 0.41 -3.71
C THR A 89 -20.32 1.72 -3.56
N ASP A 90 -20.97 2.75 -3.01
CA ASP A 90 -20.33 4.03 -2.69
C ASP A 90 -19.27 3.91 -1.57
N ARG A 91 -19.21 2.76 -0.88
CA ARG A 91 -18.18 2.42 0.11
C ARG A 91 -16.98 1.69 -0.51
N ALA A 92 -16.85 1.70 -1.84
CA ALA A 92 -15.79 1.03 -2.57
C ALA A 92 -15.80 -0.51 -2.50
N GLU A 93 -16.92 -1.11 -2.07
CA GLU A 93 -17.07 -2.57 -2.02
C GLU A 93 -17.68 -3.13 -3.30
N ILE A 94 -17.09 -4.19 -3.83
CA ILE A 94 -17.64 -5.00 -4.90
C ILE A 94 -18.51 -6.07 -4.26
N ILE A 95 -19.83 -5.98 -4.47
CA ILE A 95 -20.80 -6.87 -3.83
C ILE A 95 -21.67 -7.63 -4.80
N ALA A 96 -22.17 -8.78 -4.35
CA ALA A 96 -23.25 -9.53 -4.96
C ALA A 96 -24.12 -10.17 -3.88
N TYR A 97 -25.44 -10.08 -4.04
CA TYR A 97 -26.38 -10.86 -3.23
C TYR A 97 -26.69 -12.17 -3.91
N ALA A 98 -26.71 -13.25 -3.12
CA ALA A 98 -26.83 -14.60 -3.62
C ALA A 98 -27.81 -15.44 -2.78
N THR A 99 -28.28 -16.52 -3.39
CA THR A 99 -28.91 -17.67 -2.73
C THR A 99 -27.98 -18.88 -2.88
N GLU A 100 -28.29 -20.00 -2.25
CA GLU A 100 -27.49 -21.23 -2.36
C GLU A 100 -27.36 -21.68 -3.83
N GLU A 101 -28.41 -21.50 -4.63
CA GLU A 101 -28.44 -21.87 -6.04
C GLU A 101 -27.42 -21.09 -6.90
N ASN A 102 -27.20 -19.81 -6.60
CA ASN A 102 -26.34 -18.92 -7.41
C ASN A 102 -25.08 -18.44 -6.67
N LEU A 103 -24.79 -18.98 -5.49
CA LEU A 103 -23.67 -18.56 -4.65
C LEU A 103 -22.33 -18.67 -5.38
N ALA A 104 -22.08 -19.81 -6.02
CA ALA A 104 -20.84 -20.04 -6.76
C ALA A 104 -20.64 -19.03 -7.90
N GLN A 105 -21.71 -18.70 -8.64
CA GLN A 105 -21.66 -17.70 -9.70
C GLN A 105 -21.43 -16.29 -9.14
N SER A 106 -22.05 -15.98 -8.00
CA SER A 106 -21.90 -14.68 -7.34
C SER A 106 -20.49 -14.47 -6.81
N VAL A 107 -19.87 -15.51 -6.23
CA VAL A 107 -18.44 -15.52 -5.85
C VAL A 107 -17.55 -15.25 -7.06
N GLN A 108 -17.75 -15.97 -8.17
CA GLN A 108 -16.99 -15.73 -9.40
C GLN A 108 -17.16 -14.30 -9.92
N ASN A 109 -18.38 -13.74 -9.85
CA ASN A 109 -18.65 -12.37 -10.29
C ASN A 109 -17.92 -11.34 -9.42
N VAL A 110 -17.86 -11.51 -8.10
CA VAL A 110 -17.12 -10.61 -7.20
C VAL A 110 -15.61 -10.69 -7.47
N ILE A 111 -15.05 -11.90 -7.55
CA ILE A 111 -13.62 -12.10 -7.89
C ILE A 111 -13.28 -11.48 -9.25
N ARG A 112 -14.10 -11.73 -10.27
CA ARG A 112 -13.96 -11.14 -11.60
C ARG A 112 -14.08 -9.61 -11.55
N GLY A 113 -14.96 -9.08 -10.70
CA GLY A 113 -15.10 -7.65 -10.46
C GLY A 113 -13.81 -7.03 -9.95
N GLY A 114 -13.17 -7.65 -8.95
CA GLY A 114 -11.87 -7.23 -8.44
C GLY A 114 -10.79 -7.21 -9.51
N ILE A 115 -10.74 -8.23 -10.36
CA ILE A 115 -9.78 -8.29 -11.49
C ILE A 115 -10.04 -7.16 -12.50
N ILE A 116 -11.30 -6.95 -12.90
CA ILE A 116 -11.67 -5.88 -13.84
C ILE A 116 -11.32 -4.50 -13.26
N ALA A 117 -11.70 -4.26 -12.01
CA ALA A 117 -11.44 -3.00 -11.30
C ALA A 117 -9.94 -2.67 -11.28
N THR A 118 -9.11 -3.63 -10.84
CA THR A 118 -7.66 -3.44 -10.76
C THR A 118 -6.99 -3.33 -12.13
N THR A 119 -7.51 -4.01 -13.16
CA THR A 119 -7.04 -3.87 -14.55
C THR A 119 -7.31 -2.47 -15.11
N MET A 120 -8.47 -1.86 -14.80
CA MET A 120 -8.74 -0.46 -15.16
C MET A 120 -7.73 0.51 -14.52
N GLY A 121 -7.19 0.11 -13.36
CA GLY A 121 -6.11 0.81 -12.68
C GLY A 121 -4.81 0.93 -13.47
N ILE A 122 -4.54 0.00 -14.39
CA ILE A 122 -3.29 -0.01 -15.18
C ILE A 122 -3.19 1.22 -16.07
N ASP A 123 -4.27 1.61 -16.76
CA ASP A 123 -4.28 2.81 -17.61
C ASP A 123 -4.23 4.10 -16.78
N TRP A 124 -4.67 4.03 -15.52
CA TRP A 124 -4.66 5.13 -14.58
C TRP A 124 -3.35 5.27 -13.83
N TYR A 125 -2.57 4.19 -13.81
CA TYR A 125 -1.24 4.13 -13.30
C TYR A 125 -0.37 5.04 -14.16
N LYS A 126 -0.20 6.25 -13.67
CA LYS A 126 0.92 7.07 -14.09
C LYS A 126 2.07 6.60 -13.20
N PRO A 127 3.20 6.12 -13.76
CA PRO A 127 4.43 6.03 -12.99
C PRO A 127 4.53 7.36 -12.26
N MET A 128 4.56 7.33 -10.92
CA MET A 128 4.62 8.57 -10.14
C MET A 128 5.69 9.44 -10.79
N PRO A 129 5.35 10.66 -11.27
CA PRO A 129 6.37 11.58 -11.76
C PRO A 129 7.44 11.63 -10.67
N LYS A 130 8.73 11.48 -11.03
CA LYS A 130 9.86 11.58 -10.09
C LYS A 130 9.48 12.57 -9.00
N ASP A 131 9.33 12.07 -7.77
CA ASP A 131 8.72 12.85 -6.71
C ASP A 131 9.46 14.19 -6.63
N LYS A 132 8.75 15.29 -6.96
CA LYS A 132 9.36 16.63 -6.99
C LYS A 132 9.92 16.96 -5.62
N PHE A 133 9.32 16.40 -4.57
CA PHE A 133 9.80 16.51 -3.21
C PHE A 133 11.08 15.70 -3.00
N GLU A 134 11.13 14.40 -3.33
CA GLU A 134 12.37 13.62 -3.33
C GLU A 134 13.52 14.32 -4.09
N GLN A 135 13.25 14.85 -5.28
CA GLN A 135 14.26 15.58 -6.06
C GLN A 135 14.71 16.87 -5.38
N LYS A 136 13.82 17.61 -4.71
CA LYS A 136 14.17 18.79 -3.89
C LYS A 136 15.09 18.39 -2.74
N ILE A 137 14.83 17.26 -2.08
CA ILE A 137 15.69 16.74 -1.00
C ILE A 137 17.06 16.31 -1.56
N ILE A 138 17.10 15.51 -2.63
CA ILE A 138 18.36 15.08 -3.28
C ILE A 138 19.21 16.29 -3.70
N HIS A 139 18.58 17.30 -4.30
CA HIS A 139 19.29 18.52 -4.71
C HIS A 139 19.87 19.28 -3.51
N SER A 140 19.15 19.33 -2.40
CA SER A 140 19.60 19.98 -1.17
C SER A 140 20.75 19.22 -0.51
N LEU A 141 20.66 17.88 -0.45
CA LEU A 141 21.73 17.01 0.05
C LEU A 141 23.01 17.15 -0.78
N ARG A 142 22.91 17.20 -2.11
CA ARG A 142 24.07 17.38 -3.00
C ARG A 142 24.75 18.73 -2.89
N LYS A 143 23.99 19.76 -2.49
CA LYS A 143 24.53 21.11 -2.25
C LYS A 143 25.13 21.25 -0.86
N ALA A 144 24.68 20.46 0.10
CA ALA A 144 25.28 20.41 1.41
C ALA A 144 26.65 19.73 1.28
N ASP A 145 27.68 20.36 1.81
CA ASP A 145 29.02 19.80 1.92
C ASP A 145 29.00 18.74 3.03
N LEU A 146 28.43 17.57 2.72
CA LEU A 146 28.25 16.46 3.64
C LEU A 146 29.43 15.50 3.53
N PRO A 147 29.86 14.88 4.65
CA PRO A 147 30.91 13.85 4.66
C PRO A 147 30.43 12.49 4.11
N TYR A 148 29.35 12.47 3.33
CA TYR A 148 28.71 11.27 2.81
C TYR A 148 28.68 11.26 1.28
N GLN A 149 28.98 10.11 0.68
CA GLN A 149 28.69 9.85 -0.72
C GLN A 149 27.19 9.52 -0.87
N ILE A 150 26.50 10.23 -1.76
CA ILE A 150 25.07 10.01 -2.02
C ILE A 150 24.91 8.95 -3.10
N GLN A 151 24.34 7.80 -2.75
CA GLN A 151 23.88 6.77 -3.68
C GLN A 151 22.35 6.79 -3.78
N LEU A 152 21.82 6.66 -4.99
CA LEU A 152 20.37 6.69 -5.24
C LEU A 152 19.87 5.32 -5.65
N LYS A 153 18.63 5.00 -5.26
CA LYS A 153 17.90 3.78 -5.67
C LYS A 153 18.69 2.50 -5.39
N GLN A 154 19.32 2.43 -4.21
CA GLN A 154 19.99 1.21 -3.78
C GLN A 154 18.96 0.12 -3.51
N LYS A 155 19.22 -1.08 -4.01
CA LYS A 155 18.42 -2.26 -3.76
C LYS A 155 19.02 -3.02 -2.58
N ILE A 156 18.19 -3.34 -1.59
CA ILE A 156 18.56 -4.16 -0.44
C ILE A 156 17.52 -5.27 -0.26
N GLU A 157 17.92 -6.39 0.32
CA GLU A 157 16.99 -7.48 0.62
C GLU A 157 16.34 -7.23 1.99
N GLY A 158 15.01 -7.34 2.05
CA GLY A 158 14.24 -7.29 3.29
C GLY A 158 14.21 -8.63 4.03
N LEU A 159 13.75 -8.62 5.27
CA LEU A 159 13.52 -9.85 6.05
C LEU A 159 12.52 -10.79 5.36
N SER A 160 11.55 -10.21 4.66
CA SER A 160 10.55 -10.92 3.87
C SER A 160 11.12 -11.66 2.65
N GLY A 161 12.39 -11.42 2.29
CA GLY A 161 13.01 -11.92 1.06
C GLY A 161 12.70 -11.08 -0.19
N HIS A 162 11.93 -9.99 -0.05
CA HIS A 162 11.67 -9.05 -1.14
C HIS A 162 12.80 -8.02 -1.29
N GLU A 163 13.01 -7.57 -2.53
CA GLU A 163 13.92 -6.48 -2.82
C GLU A 163 13.27 -5.13 -2.49
N ILE A 164 13.87 -4.40 -1.55
CA ILE A 164 13.48 -3.06 -1.16
C ILE A 164 14.36 -2.05 -1.89
N THR A 165 13.75 -1.14 -2.63
CA THR A 165 14.46 0.02 -3.20
C THR A 165 14.50 1.15 -2.18
N VAL A 166 15.69 1.46 -1.68
CA VAL A 166 16.00 2.64 -0.87
C VAL A 166 16.28 3.83 -1.81
N PRO A 167 15.52 4.92 -1.73
CA PRO A 167 15.64 6.01 -2.69
C PRO A 167 16.94 6.79 -2.51
N ILE A 168 17.38 7.01 -1.28
CA ILE A 168 18.60 7.75 -0.95
C ILE A 168 19.40 6.99 0.11
N THR A 169 20.67 6.70 -0.17
CA THR A 169 21.65 6.20 0.80
C THR A 169 22.78 7.20 0.92
N LEU A 170 23.14 7.54 2.16
CA LEU A 170 24.29 8.35 2.53
C LEU A 170 25.38 7.41 3.02
N ILE A 171 26.48 7.27 2.28
CA ILE A 171 27.59 6.36 2.60
C ILE A 171 28.73 7.17 3.19
N GLY A 172 29.00 6.99 4.48
CA GLY A 172 30.12 7.60 5.19
C GLY A 172 31.21 6.58 5.49
N ALA A 173 32.36 7.06 5.98
CA ALA A 173 33.50 6.20 6.25
C ALA A 173 33.25 5.19 7.39
N ASN A 174 32.52 5.61 8.44
CA ASN A 174 32.25 4.81 9.64
C ASN A 174 30.75 4.52 9.85
N ASP A 175 29.88 5.21 9.10
CA ASP A 175 28.43 5.13 9.24
C ASP A 175 27.76 5.33 7.88
N SER A 176 26.69 4.57 7.62
CA SER A 176 25.82 4.75 6.45
C SER A 176 24.38 4.94 6.90
N LYS A 177 23.67 5.86 6.24
CA LYS A 177 22.28 6.17 6.56
C LYS A 177 21.39 5.93 5.35
N ILE A 178 20.20 5.40 5.57
CA ILE A 178 19.16 5.29 4.55
C ILE A 178 18.11 6.38 4.78
N MET A 179 17.60 6.93 3.70
CA MET A 179 16.65 8.03 3.75
C MET A 179 15.49 7.77 2.78
N PHE A 180 14.28 7.90 3.31
CA PHE A 180 13.03 7.93 2.56
C PHE A 180 12.41 9.33 2.64
N THR A 181 11.62 9.70 1.63
CA THR A 181 10.83 10.92 1.64
C THR A 181 9.35 10.55 1.75
N ALA A 182 8.58 11.31 2.52
CA ALA A 182 7.15 11.11 2.70
C ALA A 182 6.40 12.40 2.35
N ASP A 183 5.70 12.41 1.21
CA ASP A 183 4.84 13.51 0.76
C ASP A 183 3.37 13.30 1.17
N VAL A 184 3.12 13.28 2.47
CA VAL A 184 1.75 13.17 3.02
C VAL A 184 1.00 14.49 2.85
N LYS A 185 -0.25 14.43 2.37
CA LYS A 185 -1.11 15.61 2.17
C LYS A 185 -2.09 15.82 3.32
N ALA A 186 -2.40 17.07 3.63
CA ALA A 186 -3.28 17.46 4.76
C ALA A 186 -4.66 16.82 4.72
N GLU A 187 -5.28 16.64 3.56
CA GLU A 187 -6.56 15.94 3.38
C GLU A 187 -6.40 14.63 2.59
N GLY A 188 -5.17 14.13 2.46
CA GLY A 188 -4.85 13.02 1.58
C GLY A 188 -4.55 11.71 2.31
N SER A 189 -4.23 10.72 1.49
CA SER A 189 -3.89 9.38 1.93
C SER A 189 -2.57 9.35 2.72
N TRP A 190 -2.58 8.63 3.85
CA TRP A 190 -1.40 8.29 4.65
C TRP A 190 -0.59 7.13 4.07
N LEU A 191 -1.03 6.60 2.93
CA LEU A 191 -0.48 5.41 2.33
C LEU A 191 1.04 5.46 2.15
N GLU A 192 1.58 6.55 1.61
CA GLU A 192 3.03 6.66 1.39
C GLU A 192 3.80 6.47 2.70
N ALA A 193 3.31 7.03 3.80
CA ALA A 193 3.90 6.86 5.11
C ALA A 193 3.77 5.43 5.63
N TYR A 194 2.64 4.76 5.40
CA TYR A 194 2.47 3.34 5.76
C TYR A 194 3.37 2.41 4.91
N THR A 195 3.52 2.68 3.62
CA THR A 195 4.42 1.93 2.74
C THR A 195 5.87 2.10 3.19
N ILE A 196 6.29 3.32 3.54
CA ILE A 196 7.63 3.57 4.09
C ILE A 196 7.81 2.82 5.41
N LEU A 197 6.80 2.82 6.30
CA LEU A 197 6.86 2.10 7.57
C LEU A 197 7.05 0.59 7.34
N GLY A 198 6.28 -0.01 6.42
CA GLY A 198 6.41 -1.41 6.05
C GLY A 198 7.82 -1.75 5.54
N LYS A 199 8.37 -0.92 4.64
CA LYS A 199 9.76 -1.06 4.17
C LYS A 199 10.76 -0.96 5.32
N LEU A 200 10.63 0.03 6.21
CA LEU A 200 11.54 0.23 7.33
C LEU A 200 11.49 -0.89 8.38
N ALA A 201 10.32 -1.49 8.57
CA ALA A 201 10.12 -2.65 9.42
C ALA A 201 10.77 -3.91 8.80
N ASP A 202 10.70 -4.05 7.48
CA ASP A 202 11.31 -5.16 6.74
C ASP A 202 12.85 -5.03 6.66
N ILE A 203 13.38 -3.81 6.79
CA ILE A 203 14.82 -3.54 6.92
C ILE A 203 15.25 -3.79 8.38
N THR A 204 15.74 -4.97 8.69
CA THR A 204 16.17 -5.31 10.06
C THR A 204 17.63 -4.92 10.35
N GLN A 205 17.92 -4.66 11.63
CA GLN A 205 19.27 -4.38 12.12
C GLN A 205 20.22 -5.57 11.87
N TYR A 206 19.71 -6.80 11.88
CA TYR A 206 20.50 -8.02 11.70
C TYR A 206 21.03 -8.19 10.27
N GLN A 207 20.25 -7.83 9.26
CA GLN A 207 20.65 -7.99 7.85
C GLN A 207 21.47 -6.82 7.31
N ASN A 208 21.22 -5.59 7.78
CA ASN A 208 21.80 -4.38 7.21
C ASN A 208 22.68 -3.58 8.18
N GLY A 209 22.77 -3.97 9.46
CA GLY A 209 23.56 -3.25 10.48
C GLY A 209 23.01 -1.88 10.87
N LEU A 210 21.83 -1.49 10.35
CA LEU A 210 21.25 -0.16 10.53
C LEU A 210 20.40 -0.06 11.82
N GLY A 211 20.84 0.76 12.75
CA GLY A 211 20.11 1.25 13.91
C GLY A 211 19.13 2.38 13.59
N LEU A 212 18.46 2.87 14.64
CA LEU A 212 17.41 3.89 14.54
C LEU A 212 17.88 5.24 14.01
N ASP A 213 19.09 5.63 14.36
CA ASP A 213 19.77 6.86 13.96
C ASP A 213 20.33 6.83 12.53
N GLN A 214 20.29 5.65 11.90
CA GLN A 214 20.70 5.44 10.51
C GLN A 214 19.51 5.35 9.55
N LYS A 215 18.28 5.33 10.08
CA LYS A 215 17.04 5.33 9.29
C LYS A 215 16.36 6.68 9.37
N ILE A 216 16.23 7.36 8.23
CA ILE A 216 15.68 8.71 8.15
C ILE A 216 14.43 8.72 7.27
N VAL A 217 13.40 9.44 7.73
CA VAL A 217 12.25 9.83 6.92
C VAL A 217 12.18 11.36 6.87
N VAL A 218 12.29 11.93 5.68
CA VAL A 218 12.09 13.37 5.47
C VAL A 218 10.63 13.61 5.09
N ALA A 219 9.89 14.29 5.94
CA ALA A 219 8.47 14.56 5.73
C ALA A 219 8.25 15.88 5.00
N ASN A 220 7.38 15.89 3.98
CA ASN A 220 6.96 17.12 3.31
C ASN A 220 6.01 17.92 4.20
N SER A 221 6.60 18.62 5.15
CA SER A 221 5.92 19.37 6.20
C SER A 221 5.39 20.73 5.76
N ASP A 222 5.59 21.13 4.50
CA ASP A 222 5.20 22.46 4.00
C ASP A 222 3.68 22.68 4.11
N ASN A 223 2.87 21.60 4.11
CA ASN A 223 1.39 21.65 4.19
C ASN A 223 0.76 20.79 5.30
N ILE A 224 1.53 20.14 6.19
CA ILE A 224 0.99 19.17 7.17
C ILE A 224 1.42 19.45 8.63
N GLN A 225 1.65 20.71 8.98
CA GLN A 225 2.14 21.08 10.33
C GLN A 225 1.30 20.47 11.45
N ASP A 226 -0.04 20.47 11.32
CA ASP A 226 -0.96 19.92 12.32
C ASP A 226 -0.95 18.38 12.40
N LYS A 227 -0.41 17.71 11.37
CA LYS A 227 -0.31 16.24 11.27
C LYS A 227 1.10 15.72 11.46
N LEU A 228 2.08 16.60 11.62
CA LEU A 228 3.48 16.21 11.79
C LEU A 228 3.67 15.34 13.04
N SER A 229 2.96 15.63 14.12
CA SER A 229 2.97 14.81 15.35
C SER A 229 2.50 13.37 15.11
N GLN A 230 1.48 13.18 14.27
CA GLN A 230 0.98 11.86 13.89
C GLN A 230 1.99 11.10 13.02
N LEU A 231 2.68 11.80 12.11
CA LEU A 231 3.72 11.22 11.26
C LEU A 231 4.96 10.84 12.08
N THR A 232 5.36 11.68 13.03
CA THR A 232 6.42 11.35 14.00
C THR A 232 6.03 10.15 14.86
N LEU A 233 4.78 10.07 15.31
CA LEU A 233 4.29 8.92 16.07
C LEU A 233 4.32 7.63 15.23
N LEU A 234 3.96 7.71 13.95
CA LEU A 234 3.94 6.56 13.04
C LEU A 234 5.32 5.90 12.87
N PHE A 235 6.36 6.72 12.74
CA PHE A 235 7.74 6.25 12.59
C PHE A 235 8.49 6.12 13.92
N ASN A 236 7.79 6.28 15.04
CA ASN A 236 8.40 6.17 16.35
C ASN A 236 9.05 4.77 16.50
N ASN A 237 10.28 4.74 17.02
CA ASN A 237 11.08 3.52 17.13
C ASN A 237 11.35 2.76 15.81
N THR A 238 11.14 3.37 14.64
CA THR A 238 11.54 2.77 13.33
C THR A 238 12.45 3.69 12.51
N ALA A 239 12.28 5.01 12.58
CA ALA A 239 13.17 5.97 11.94
C ALA A 239 13.12 7.36 12.61
N GLN A 240 14.15 8.16 12.36
CA GLN A 240 14.15 9.59 12.67
C GLN A 240 13.33 10.36 11.63
N VAL A 241 12.40 11.20 12.08
CA VAL A 241 11.58 12.03 11.20
C VAL A 241 12.12 13.45 11.14
N TYR A 242 12.48 13.90 9.94
CA TYR A 242 12.94 15.26 9.69
C TYR A 242 11.93 16.07 8.86
N PRO A 243 11.38 17.18 9.38
CA PRO A 243 10.48 18.03 8.63
C PRO A 243 11.22 18.85 7.56
N SER A 244 10.71 18.88 6.33
CA SER A 244 11.23 19.70 5.22
C SER A 244 11.36 21.19 5.55
N HIS A 245 10.41 21.78 6.26
CA HIS A 245 10.41 23.21 6.62
C HIS A 245 11.50 23.57 7.63
N LEU A 246 12.13 22.56 8.26
CA LEU A 246 13.25 22.71 9.20
C LEU A 246 14.58 22.22 8.61
N MET A 247 14.68 22.08 7.29
CA MET A 247 15.88 21.55 6.62
C MET A 247 17.15 22.29 7.01
N ASP A 248 17.11 23.62 7.09
CA ASP A 248 18.26 24.43 7.51
C ASP A 248 18.73 24.13 8.95
N LYS A 249 17.89 23.49 9.78
CA LYS A 249 18.23 23.13 11.16
C LYS A 249 18.78 21.72 11.30
N TRP A 250 18.26 20.75 10.53
CA TRP A 250 18.68 19.35 10.67
C TRP A 250 19.77 18.95 9.67
N LEU A 251 19.82 19.55 8.48
CA LEU A 251 20.82 19.22 7.46
C LEU A 251 22.26 19.45 7.94
N PRO A 252 22.60 20.55 8.66
CA PRO A 252 23.94 20.73 9.22
C PRO A 252 24.31 19.68 10.28
N ARG A 253 23.32 19.06 10.94
CA ARG A 253 23.59 18.01 11.95
C ARG A 253 24.12 16.74 11.30
N LEU A 254 23.77 16.51 10.03
CA LEU A 254 24.36 15.41 9.26
C LEU A 254 25.84 15.66 8.94
N GLN A 255 26.31 16.91 8.93
CA GLN A 255 27.74 17.21 8.73
C GLN A 255 28.59 16.84 9.95
N LEU A 256 28.01 16.95 11.15
CA LEU A 256 28.70 16.75 12.43
C LEU A 256 28.67 15.30 12.94
N ALA A 257 27.92 14.42 12.28
CA ALA A 257 27.64 13.06 12.75
C ALA A 257 28.52 11.97 12.09
N ALA A 258 29.56 12.35 11.34
CA ALA A 258 30.48 11.43 10.66
C ALA A 258 31.82 11.24 11.39
#